data_AF-A0AAX4K125-F1
#
_entry.id   AF-A0AAX4K125-F1
#
_cell.length_a   1.000
_cell.length_b   1.000
_cell.length_c   1.000
_cell.angle_alpha   90.00
_cell.angle_beta   90.00
_cell.angle_gamma   90.00
#
_symmetry.space_group_name_H-M   'P 1'
#
loop_
_entity.id
_entity.type
_entity.pdbx_description
1 polymer ?
#
loop_
_entity_poly.entity_id
_entity_poly.type
_entity_poly.pdbx_seq_one_letter_code
_entity_poly.pdbx_strand_id
1 'polypeptide(L)'
;MDFEGIISALLGKSETILQSDEACLDIAKNVEGVARYLAQHLEEREDLIALESNVNIFDALSPFWAGLANSFDPSQAAKNDIIGWASEDSRIQLALALGKLERNLIAGLKEFQDAAEQHEVAIRALIFNITTFIRIEDSKFFTLQSVLAQLLCNLLSPTSSQSNADHLADKYLEVYLSGGRNEDVIIRLLDSKDVKTNNATLHLLHNVVRDSGSRLKRLLSESGIRWLAKILNRMDEWVELQNGLFELGASIFNSIIESSLHPELFELLGSTSEVITPSQTILLKILDSHLTSTPSSPPSPSPHLFLIPLLHNLARYTKISINSGQDDPRLPKVFEGLILVCEGLSAIGLSVQSRRDAGENLREGLNNGDEYMVKNMKSKDESQGVVKPSIDLLRSLDTFFPRINPRIQSTATITPISEELKPFSNLKRNIVQLLGVLTFEDTSVGDQVREHEGIQLILSMTEIDENNPYLREHALLCVRNLMLNNPSNQAIIQQMNPVGVLSPENGELLPVPEKMKKK
;
A
#
# COMPACT_ATOMS: atom_id res chain seq x y z
N MET A 1 -21.94 -36.43 18.49
CA MET A 1 -21.47 -36.41 17.09
C MET A 1 -20.50 -37.57 16.92
N ASP A 2 -20.55 -38.32 15.83
CA ASP A 2 -19.74 -39.54 15.64
C ASP A 2 -18.34 -39.23 15.09
N PHE A 3 -17.45 -38.76 15.94
CA PHE A 3 -16.05 -38.46 15.58
C PHE A 3 -15.23 -39.74 15.34
N GLU A 4 -15.47 -40.77 16.15
CA GLU A 4 -14.81 -42.08 15.99
C GLU A 4 -15.16 -42.74 14.66
N GLY A 5 -16.43 -42.65 14.24
CA GLY A 5 -16.88 -43.14 12.93
C GLY A 5 -16.19 -42.43 11.76
N ILE A 6 -15.90 -41.12 11.89
CA ILE A 6 -15.13 -40.38 10.87
C ILE A 6 -13.68 -40.80 10.85
N ILE A 7 -13.03 -40.91 12.02
CA ILE A 7 -11.65 -41.40 12.09
C ILE A 7 -11.60 -42.80 11.45
N SER A 8 -12.51 -43.70 11.79
CA SER A 8 -12.58 -45.03 11.18
C SER A 8 -12.83 -44.98 9.67
N ALA A 9 -13.66 -44.07 9.17
CA ALA A 9 -13.92 -43.91 7.75
C ALA A 9 -12.71 -43.35 6.99
N LEU A 10 -11.94 -42.45 7.62
CA LEU A 10 -10.71 -41.89 7.08
C LEU A 10 -9.52 -42.86 7.18
N LEU A 11 -9.53 -43.79 8.14
CA LEU A 11 -8.54 -44.86 8.20
C LEU A 11 -8.75 -45.97 7.16
N GLY A 12 -9.78 -45.85 6.33
CA GLY A 12 -9.93 -46.66 5.13
C GLY A 12 -8.78 -46.47 4.12
N LYS A 13 -8.77 -47.26 3.05
CA LYS A 13 -7.78 -47.09 1.97
C LYS A 13 -8.07 -45.80 1.20
N SER A 14 -7.39 -44.72 1.55
CA SER A 14 -7.56 -43.38 0.94
C SER A 14 -7.50 -43.42 -0.59
N GLU A 15 -6.61 -44.22 -1.16
CA GLU A 15 -6.48 -44.40 -2.61
C GLU A 15 -7.76 -44.99 -3.23
N THR A 16 -8.35 -46.02 -2.61
CA THR A 16 -9.61 -46.62 -3.07
C THR A 16 -10.77 -45.62 -2.98
N ILE A 17 -10.79 -44.78 -1.95
CA ILE A 17 -11.81 -43.73 -1.82
C ILE A 17 -11.64 -42.68 -2.93
N LEU A 18 -10.41 -42.24 -3.18
CA LEU A 18 -10.09 -41.25 -4.22
C LEU A 18 -10.30 -41.75 -5.65
N GLN A 19 -10.49 -43.06 -5.86
CA GLN A 19 -10.80 -43.70 -7.14
C GLN A 19 -12.30 -43.95 -7.35
N SER A 20 -13.16 -43.61 -6.37
CA SER A 20 -14.61 -43.82 -6.45
C SER A 20 -15.37 -42.51 -6.20
N ASP A 21 -16.18 -42.08 -7.18
CA ASP A 21 -17.06 -40.92 -7.04
C ASP A 21 -18.01 -41.05 -5.85
N GLU A 22 -18.65 -42.22 -5.71
CA GLU A 22 -19.56 -42.51 -4.61
C GLU A 22 -18.86 -42.40 -3.25
N ALA A 23 -17.67 -43.02 -3.12
CA ALA A 23 -16.91 -42.98 -1.88
C ALA A 23 -16.42 -41.57 -1.53
N CYS A 24 -15.96 -40.80 -2.53
CA CYS A 24 -15.56 -39.40 -2.33
C CYS A 24 -16.72 -38.57 -1.80
N LEU A 25 -17.90 -38.69 -2.42
CA LEU A 25 -19.08 -37.91 -2.05
C LEU A 25 -19.66 -38.32 -0.69
N ASP A 26 -19.66 -39.61 -0.37
CA ASP A 26 -20.12 -40.11 0.94
C ASP A 26 -19.23 -39.62 2.07
N ILE A 27 -17.90 -39.72 1.92
CA ILE A 27 -16.96 -39.18 2.90
C ILE A 27 -17.09 -37.66 3.00
N ALA A 28 -17.16 -36.95 1.86
CA ALA A 28 -17.32 -35.50 1.85
C ALA A 28 -18.57 -35.06 2.62
N LYS A 29 -19.70 -35.73 2.43
CA LYS A 29 -20.96 -35.43 3.11
C LYS A 29 -20.86 -35.64 4.63
N ASN A 30 -20.28 -36.75 5.06
CA ASN A 30 -20.10 -37.06 6.47
C ASN A 30 -19.17 -36.05 7.15
N VAL A 31 -18.03 -35.77 6.53
CA VAL A 31 -17.05 -34.80 7.01
C VAL A 31 -17.63 -33.38 7.05
N GLU A 32 -18.39 -32.96 6.03
CA GLU A 32 -18.99 -31.64 6.02
C GLU A 32 -20.00 -31.45 7.16
N GLY A 33 -20.76 -32.50 7.50
CA GLY A 33 -21.66 -32.47 8.65
C GLY A 33 -20.93 -32.15 9.96
N VAL A 34 -19.74 -32.71 10.14
CA VAL A 34 -18.91 -32.50 11.33
C VAL A 34 -18.17 -31.17 11.29
N ALA A 35 -17.63 -30.78 10.14
CA ALA A 35 -17.06 -29.45 9.95
C ALA A 35 -18.08 -28.35 10.30
N ARG A 36 -19.35 -28.52 9.93
CA ARG A 36 -20.43 -27.57 10.26
C ARG A 36 -20.73 -27.50 11.75
N TYR A 37 -20.74 -28.63 12.44
CA TYR A 37 -20.94 -28.65 13.89
C TYR A 37 -19.76 -28.04 14.63
N LEU A 38 -18.53 -28.37 14.26
CA LEU A 38 -17.32 -27.77 14.84
C LEU A 38 -17.30 -26.25 14.68
N ALA A 39 -17.75 -25.73 13.53
CA ALA A 39 -17.87 -24.29 13.31
C ALA A 39 -18.81 -23.60 14.32
N GLN A 40 -19.78 -24.33 14.88
CA GLN A 40 -20.74 -23.83 15.88
C GLN A 40 -20.29 -24.09 17.32
N HIS A 41 -19.33 -24.99 17.54
CA HIS A 41 -18.88 -25.45 18.86
C HIS A 41 -17.35 -25.37 18.95
N LEU A 42 -16.78 -24.23 18.56
CA LEU A 42 -15.32 -24.04 18.49
C LEU A 42 -14.63 -24.16 19.87
N GLU A 43 -15.34 -23.95 20.97
CA GLU A 43 -14.78 -24.04 22.32
C GLU A 43 -14.69 -25.49 22.82
N GLU A 44 -15.50 -26.40 22.28
CA GLU A 44 -15.60 -27.80 22.74
C GLU A 44 -14.63 -28.73 22.00
N ARG A 45 -13.81 -28.21 21.08
CA ARG A 45 -13.03 -29.04 20.13
C ARG A 45 -11.92 -29.85 20.79
N GLU A 46 -11.29 -29.31 21.82
CA GLU A 46 -10.23 -29.99 22.59
C GLU A 46 -10.78 -31.21 23.33
N ASP A 47 -12.02 -31.13 23.82
CA ASP A 47 -12.69 -32.23 24.51
C ASP A 47 -13.15 -33.35 23.56
N LEU A 48 -13.32 -33.04 22.27
CA LEU A 48 -13.85 -33.96 21.26
C LEU A 48 -12.77 -34.81 20.58
N ILE A 49 -11.50 -34.39 20.62
CA ILE A 49 -10.39 -35.03 19.88
C ILE A 49 -9.20 -35.26 20.80
N ALA A 50 -8.94 -36.53 21.11
CA ALA A 50 -7.78 -36.94 21.88
C ALA A 50 -6.54 -37.12 20.97
N LEU A 51 -5.62 -36.16 21.02
CA LEU A 51 -4.35 -36.19 20.27
C LEU A 51 -3.43 -37.35 20.70
N GLU A 52 -3.49 -37.77 21.96
CA GLU A 52 -2.64 -38.83 22.54
C GLU A 52 -3.01 -40.26 22.09
N SER A 53 -4.04 -40.41 21.26
CA SER A 53 -4.46 -41.70 20.72
C SER A 53 -3.42 -42.27 19.74
N ASN A 54 -3.27 -43.60 19.66
CA ASN A 54 -2.32 -44.25 18.73
C ASN A 54 -2.48 -43.83 17.26
N VAL A 55 -3.70 -43.42 16.87
CA VAL A 55 -4.02 -42.85 15.56
C VAL A 55 -5.04 -41.74 15.80
N ASN A 56 -4.66 -40.49 15.55
CA ASN A 56 -5.57 -39.35 15.70
C ASN A 56 -6.16 -38.91 14.35
N ILE A 57 -7.04 -37.92 14.38
CA ILE A 57 -7.71 -37.39 13.17
C ILE A 57 -6.71 -36.83 12.15
N PHE A 58 -5.61 -36.21 12.59
CA PHE A 58 -4.61 -35.66 11.68
C PHE A 58 -3.84 -36.78 10.97
N ASP A 59 -3.49 -37.86 11.68
CA ASP A 59 -2.88 -39.04 11.05
C ASP A 59 -3.80 -39.66 9.99
N ALA A 60 -5.12 -39.66 10.24
CA ALA A 60 -6.11 -40.16 9.30
C ALA A 60 -6.30 -39.26 8.06
N LEU A 61 -6.05 -37.95 8.19
CA LEU A 61 -6.14 -36.98 7.10
C LEU A 61 -4.91 -36.99 6.17
N SER A 62 -3.73 -37.28 6.71
CA SER A 62 -2.46 -37.32 5.96
C SER A 62 -2.51 -38.05 4.60
N PRO A 63 -2.99 -39.30 4.50
CA PRO A 63 -3.02 -40.01 3.23
C PRO A 63 -4.05 -39.43 2.23
N PHE A 64 -5.07 -38.72 2.70
CA PHE A 64 -5.99 -37.99 1.81
C PHE A 64 -5.36 -36.74 1.23
N TRP A 65 -4.66 -35.94 2.04
CA TRP A 65 -4.00 -34.75 1.52
C TRP A 65 -2.96 -35.08 0.46
N ALA A 66 -2.12 -36.09 0.73
CA ALA A 66 -1.14 -36.57 -0.24
C ALA A 66 -1.82 -37.11 -1.52
N GLY A 67 -2.88 -37.90 -1.37
CA GLY A 67 -3.64 -38.44 -2.50
C GLY A 67 -4.33 -37.35 -3.33
N LEU A 68 -4.97 -36.37 -2.67
CA LEU A 68 -5.60 -35.23 -3.34
C LEU A 68 -4.56 -34.42 -4.11
N ALA A 69 -3.45 -34.03 -3.49
CA ALA A 69 -2.37 -33.30 -4.15
C ALA A 69 -1.90 -34.02 -5.42
N ASN A 70 -1.62 -35.33 -5.33
CA ASN A 70 -1.20 -36.16 -6.46
C ASN A 70 -2.27 -36.23 -7.56
N SER A 71 -3.53 -36.44 -7.16
CA SER A 71 -4.64 -36.58 -8.12
C SER A 71 -4.89 -35.30 -8.93
N PHE A 72 -4.56 -34.12 -8.39
CA PHE A 72 -4.73 -32.84 -9.08
C PHE A 72 -3.48 -32.40 -9.87
N ASP A 73 -2.36 -33.13 -9.77
CA ASP A 73 -1.09 -32.78 -10.44
C ASP A 73 -1.24 -32.84 -11.98
N PRO A 74 -1.19 -31.69 -12.67
CA PRO A 74 -1.33 -31.65 -14.13
C PRO A 74 -0.15 -32.29 -14.86
N SER A 75 1.03 -32.40 -14.22
CA SER A 75 2.21 -33.05 -14.82
C SER A 75 2.07 -34.58 -14.90
N GLN A 76 1.19 -35.16 -14.09
CA GLN A 76 0.92 -36.60 -14.06
C GLN A 76 -0.35 -36.98 -14.83
N ALA A 77 -0.93 -36.10 -15.65
CA ALA A 77 -2.22 -36.33 -16.34
C ALA A 77 -2.33 -37.73 -16.97
N ALA A 78 -1.33 -38.15 -17.75
CA ALA A 78 -1.32 -39.46 -18.40
C ALA A 78 -1.28 -40.65 -17.42
N LYS A 79 -0.64 -40.49 -16.25
CA LYS A 79 -0.66 -41.52 -15.19
C LYS A 79 -1.96 -41.47 -14.39
N ASN A 80 -2.49 -40.27 -14.16
CA ASN A 80 -3.76 -40.05 -13.47
C ASN A 80 -4.92 -40.73 -14.22
N ASP A 81 -4.89 -40.72 -15.56
CA ASP A 81 -5.85 -41.45 -16.40
C ASP A 81 -5.76 -42.97 -16.21
N ILE A 82 -4.55 -43.50 -15.95
CA ILE A 82 -4.33 -44.94 -15.71
C ILE A 82 -4.74 -45.34 -14.29
N ILE A 83 -4.47 -44.49 -13.30
CA ILE A 83 -4.85 -44.71 -11.89
C ILE A 83 -6.38 -44.72 -11.73
N GLY A 84 -7.10 -43.99 -12.59
CA GLY A 84 -8.56 -43.98 -12.57
C GLY A 84 -9.11 -43.24 -11.36
N TRP A 85 -8.59 -42.03 -11.08
CA TRP A 85 -9.14 -41.17 -10.03
C TRP A 85 -10.62 -40.88 -10.26
N ALA A 86 -11.36 -40.66 -9.17
CA ALA A 86 -12.71 -40.14 -9.21
C ALA A 86 -12.76 -38.82 -10.00
N SER A 87 -13.97 -38.43 -10.42
CA SER A 87 -14.18 -37.19 -11.16
C SER A 87 -13.60 -35.98 -10.41
N GLU A 88 -13.20 -34.96 -11.17
CA GLU A 88 -12.63 -33.75 -10.60
C GLU A 88 -13.59 -33.08 -9.61
N ASP A 89 -14.89 -33.09 -9.90
CA ASP A 89 -15.94 -32.54 -9.03
C ASP A 89 -16.04 -33.29 -7.70
N SER A 90 -16.07 -34.62 -7.71
CA SER A 90 -16.10 -35.43 -6.48
C SER A 90 -14.86 -35.19 -5.61
N ARG A 91 -13.68 -35.08 -6.23
CA ARG A 91 -12.44 -34.80 -5.52
C ARG A 91 -12.38 -33.36 -4.99
N ILE A 92 -12.95 -32.39 -5.70
CA ILE A 92 -13.12 -31.01 -5.19
C ILE A 92 -14.02 -31.02 -3.95
N GLN A 93 -15.15 -31.74 -3.99
CA GLN A 93 -16.07 -31.81 -2.85
C GLN A 93 -15.42 -32.47 -1.63
N LEU A 94 -14.66 -33.54 -1.84
CA LEU A 94 -13.89 -34.17 -0.77
C LEU A 94 -12.85 -33.20 -0.19
N ALA A 95 -12.02 -32.57 -1.04
CA ALA A 95 -11.01 -31.61 -0.60
C ALA A 95 -11.63 -30.41 0.16
N LEU A 96 -12.81 -29.94 -0.28
CA LEU A 96 -13.57 -28.89 0.41
C LEU A 96 -14.03 -29.33 1.80
N ALA A 97 -14.58 -30.54 1.93
CA ALA A 97 -15.05 -31.05 3.20
C ALA A 97 -13.88 -31.24 4.19
N LEU A 98 -12.79 -31.87 3.75
CA LEU A 98 -11.58 -32.06 4.55
C LEU A 98 -10.97 -30.71 4.95
N GLY A 99 -10.86 -29.77 4.01
CA GLY A 99 -10.32 -28.44 4.30
C GLY A 99 -11.15 -27.65 5.30
N LYS A 100 -12.48 -27.71 5.20
CA LYS A 100 -13.38 -27.09 6.20
C LYS A 100 -13.24 -27.74 7.57
N LEU A 101 -13.16 -29.07 7.63
CA LEU A 101 -12.98 -29.82 8.86
C LEU A 101 -11.69 -29.38 9.54
N GLU A 102 -10.56 -29.53 8.88
CA GLU A 102 -9.25 -29.26 9.47
C GLU A 102 -9.05 -27.77 9.82
N ARG A 103 -9.51 -26.86 8.95
CA ARG A 103 -9.48 -25.41 9.23
C ARG A 103 -10.22 -25.10 10.53
N ASN A 104 -11.34 -25.77 10.76
CA ASN A 104 -12.13 -25.62 11.97
C ASN A 104 -11.57 -26.42 13.15
N LEU A 105 -10.65 -27.37 12.97
CA LEU A 105 -10.01 -28.06 14.08
C LEU A 105 -8.87 -27.21 14.66
N ILE A 106 -8.04 -26.66 13.79
CA ILE A 106 -6.80 -26.00 14.20
C ILE A 106 -6.98 -24.54 14.64
N ALA A 107 -8.15 -23.91 14.37
CA ALA A 107 -8.33 -22.47 14.56
C ALA A 107 -8.08 -22.04 16.03
N GLY A 108 -6.97 -21.35 16.26
CA GLY A 108 -6.56 -20.80 17.56
C GLY A 108 -5.87 -21.80 18.51
N LEU A 109 -5.63 -23.04 18.08
CA LEU A 109 -5.16 -24.11 18.96
C LEU A 109 -3.77 -24.62 18.55
N LYS A 110 -2.75 -24.29 19.36
CA LYS A 110 -1.35 -24.59 19.03
C LYS A 110 -1.08 -26.09 18.87
N GLU A 111 -1.54 -26.91 19.82
CA GLU A 111 -1.28 -28.36 19.77
C GLU A 111 -1.88 -29.02 18.51
N PHE A 112 -3.02 -28.50 18.05
CA PHE A 112 -3.68 -28.97 16.84
C PHE A 112 -2.98 -28.46 15.59
N GLN A 113 -2.45 -27.24 15.60
CA GLN A 113 -1.58 -26.73 14.52
C GLN A 113 -0.31 -27.58 14.39
N ASP A 114 0.34 -27.90 15.52
CA ASP A 114 1.57 -28.71 15.55
C ASP A 114 1.31 -30.13 14.99
N ALA A 115 0.17 -30.75 15.33
CA ALA A 115 -0.24 -32.04 14.78
C ALA A 115 -0.61 -31.98 13.28
N ALA A 116 -1.18 -30.85 12.83
CA ALA A 116 -1.57 -30.61 11.44
C ALA A 116 -0.40 -30.20 10.53
N GLU A 117 0.74 -29.78 11.09
CA GLU A 117 1.91 -29.33 10.33
C GLU A 117 2.34 -30.34 9.25
N GLN A 118 2.20 -31.64 9.52
CA GLN A 118 2.51 -32.72 8.59
C GLN A 118 1.74 -32.63 7.26
N HIS A 119 0.61 -31.93 7.21
CA HIS A 119 -0.20 -31.76 6.00
C HIS A 119 0.23 -30.58 5.13
N GLU A 120 1.01 -29.64 5.65
CA GLU A 120 1.31 -28.38 4.95
C GLU A 120 1.85 -28.63 3.54
N VAL A 121 2.80 -29.55 3.38
CA VAL A 121 3.45 -29.82 2.09
C VAL A 121 2.42 -30.30 1.06
N ALA A 122 1.49 -31.15 1.48
CA ALA A 122 0.44 -31.67 0.60
C ALA A 122 -0.63 -30.62 0.30
N ILE A 123 -1.03 -29.81 1.28
CA ILE A 123 -1.96 -28.67 1.10
C ILE A 123 -1.35 -27.65 0.13
N ARG A 124 -0.08 -27.30 0.30
CA ARG A 124 0.67 -26.41 -0.59
C ARG A 124 0.74 -26.95 -2.01
N ALA A 125 1.07 -28.24 -2.18
CA ALA A 125 1.08 -28.89 -3.48
C ALA A 125 -0.31 -28.89 -4.13
N LEU A 126 -1.38 -29.13 -3.36
CA LEU A 126 -2.75 -29.06 -3.85
C LEU A 126 -3.10 -27.65 -4.32
N ILE A 127 -2.80 -26.60 -3.54
CA ILE A 127 -3.00 -25.20 -3.94
C ILE A 127 -2.26 -24.91 -5.25
N PHE A 128 -0.99 -25.31 -5.34
CA PHE A 128 -0.21 -25.15 -6.57
C PHE A 128 -0.88 -25.83 -7.78
N ASN A 129 -1.38 -27.06 -7.61
CA ASN A 129 -2.01 -27.83 -8.68
C ASN A 129 -3.37 -27.29 -9.13
N ILE A 130 -4.19 -26.77 -8.21
CA ILE A 130 -5.50 -26.18 -8.54
C ILE A 130 -5.41 -24.72 -9.02
N THR A 131 -4.24 -24.10 -8.93
CA THR A 131 -3.98 -22.72 -9.41
C THR A 131 -3.06 -22.69 -10.64
N THR A 132 -2.71 -23.84 -11.20
CA THR A 132 -1.79 -23.92 -12.34
C THR A 132 -2.52 -23.77 -13.68
N PHE A 133 -1.90 -23.03 -14.61
CA PHE A 133 -2.46 -22.68 -15.93
C PHE A 133 -3.80 -21.95 -15.80
N ILE A 134 -4.80 -22.33 -16.60
CA ILE A 134 -6.13 -21.72 -16.61
C ILE A 134 -6.94 -21.98 -15.33
N ARG A 135 -6.50 -22.91 -14.46
CA ARG A 135 -7.28 -23.32 -13.28
C ARG A 135 -7.41 -22.23 -12.22
N ILE A 136 -6.45 -21.29 -12.14
CA ILE A 136 -6.56 -20.14 -11.23
C ILE A 136 -7.79 -19.27 -11.53
N GLU A 137 -8.24 -19.22 -12.80
CA GLU A 137 -9.39 -18.45 -13.24
C GLU A 137 -10.69 -19.27 -13.31
N ASP A 138 -10.61 -20.58 -13.11
CA ASP A 138 -11.76 -21.47 -13.19
C ASP A 138 -12.58 -21.40 -11.90
N SER A 139 -13.80 -20.88 -12.02
CA SER A 139 -14.73 -20.66 -10.92
C SER A 139 -15.04 -21.90 -10.08
N LYS A 140 -14.88 -23.11 -10.64
CA LYS A 140 -15.09 -24.36 -9.88
C LYS A 140 -14.09 -24.54 -8.74
N PHE A 141 -12.91 -23.93 -8.85
CA PHE A 141 -11.87 -24.00 -7.82
C PHE A 141 -11.93 -22.85 -6.81
N PHE A 142 -12.68 -21.77 -7.04
CA PHE A 142 -12.64 -20.58 -6.18
C PHE A 142 -12.99 -20.88 -4.72
N THR A 143 -14.03 -21.70 -4.48
CA THR A 143 -14.39 -22.09 -3.12
C THR A 143 -13.28 -22.90 -2.46
N LEU A 144 -12.61 -23.78 -3.23
CA LEU A 144 -11.52 -24.60 -2.73
C LEU A 144 -10.27 -23.76 -2.45
N GLN A 145 -9.90 -22.85 -3.35
CA GLN A 145 -8.82 -21.88 -3.16
C GLN A 145 -9.02 -21.08 -1.87
N SER A 146 -10.23 -20.56 -1.66
CA SER A 146 -10.57 -19.79 -0.45
C SER A 146 -10.49 -20.64 0.82
N VAL A 147 -11.03 -21.86 0.83
CA VAL A 147 -10.98 -22.74 2.00
C VAL A 147 -9.54 -23.15 2.33
N LEU A 148 -8.72 -23.48 1.32
CA LEU A 148 -7.32 -23.83 1.53
C LEU A 148 -6.48 -22.63 1.98
N ALA A 149 -6.75 -21.42 1.48
CA ALA A 149 -6.12 -20.19 1.97
C ALA A 149 -6.48 -19.91 3.43
N GLN A 150 -7.74 -20.14 3.84
CA GLN A 150 -8.16 -20.03 5.25
C GLN A 150 -7.56 -21.14 6.13
N LEU A 151 -7.41 -22.35 5.59
CA LEU A 151 -6.73 -23.45 6.26
C LEU A 151 -5.27 -23.08 6.55
N LEU A 152 -4.54 -22.59 5.55
CA LEU A 152 -3.18 -22.07 5.75
C LEU A 152 -3.15 -20.88 6.73
N CYS A 153 -4.12 -19.96 6.64
CA CYS A 153 -4.25 -18.86 7.60
C CYS A 153 -4.33 -19.39 9.04
N ASN A 154 -5.21 -20.35 9.30
CA ASN A 154 -5.37 -20.91 10.64
C ASN A 154 -4.21 -21.79 11.06
N LEU A 155 -3.54 -22.48 10.14
CA LEU A 155 -2.37 -23.33 10.42
C LEU A 155 -1.15 -22.49 10.82
N LEU A 156 -0.92 -21.38 10.11
CA LEU A 156 0.31 -20.60 10.22
C LEU A 156 0.19 -19.39 11.15
N SER A 157 -1.03 -18.95 11.49
CA SER A 157 -1.23 -17.78 12.35
C SER A 157 -0.72 -18.05 13.77
N PRO A 158 0.09 -17.15 14.35
CA PRO A 158 0.49 -17.25 15.74
C PRO A 158 -0.71 -17.26 16.69
N THR A 159 -0.70 -18.18 17.65
CA THR A 159 -1.81 -18.40 18.60
C THR A 159 -1.66 -17.64 19.91
N SER A 160 -0.46 -17.17 20.26
CA SER A 160 -0.21 -16.35 21.44
C SER A 160 1.10 -15.57 21.32
N SER A 161 1.36 -14.63 22.22
CA SER A 161 2.62 -13.88 22.29
C SER A 161 3.75 -14.63 23.04
N GLN A 162 3.58 -15.92 23.34
CA GLN A 162 4.56 -16.72 24.07
C GLN A 162 5.70 -17.19 23.14
N SER A 163 6.91 -17.37 23.70
CA SER A 163 8.04 -17.94 22.93
C SER A 163 7.68 -19.33 22.40
N ASN A 164 7.85 -19.55 21.09
CA ASN A 164 7.46 -20.71 20.27
C ASN A 164 6.05 -20.73 19.66
N ALA A 165 5.18 -19.74 19.93
CA ALA A 165 3.90 -19.64 19.23
C ALA A 165 4.04 -19.19 17.76
N ASP A 166 5.20 -18.64 17.39
CA ASP A 166 5.50 -18.13 16.05
C ASP A 166 6.25 -19.12 15.14
N HIS A 167 6.65 -20.31 15.63
CA HIS A 167 7.61 -21.15 14.91
C HIS A 167 7.11 -21.62 13.53
N LEU A 168 5.82 -21.95 13.39
CA LEU A 168 5.21 -22.29 12.10
C LEU A 168 5.20 -21.08 11.17
N ALA A 169 4.83 -19.91 11.69
CA ALA A 169 4.82 -18.68 10.91
C ALA A 169 6.22 -18.34 10.38
N ASP A 170 7.25 -18.41 11.21
CA ASP A 170 8.64 -18.17 10.81
C ASP A 170 9.12 -19.20 9.78
N LYS A 171 8.88 -20.49 10.04
CA LYS A 171 9.29 -21.60 9.17
C LYS A 171 8.65 -21.48 7.79
N TYR A 172 7.33 -21.33 7.72
CA TYR A 172 6.62 -21.35 6.45
C TYR A 172 6.67 -20.03 5.69
N LEU A 173 6.83 -18.90 6.38
CA LEU A 173 7.19 -17.66 5.70
C LEU A 173 8.53 -17.80 4.97
N GLU A 174 9.52 -18.45 5.58
CA GLU A 174 10.80 -18.73 4.93
C GLU A 174 10.64 -19.67 3.73
N VAL A 175 9.86 -20.75 3.86
CA VAL A 175 9.56 -21.67 2.75
C VAL A 175 8.91 -20.92 1.60
N TYR A 176 7.88 -20.11 1.85
CA TYR A 176 7.13 -19.43 0.80
C TYR A 176 7.91 -18.29 0.14
N LEU A 177 8.85 -17.67 0.87
CA LEU A 177 9.75 -16.65 0.32
C LEU A 177 10.97 -17.23 -0.40
N SER A 178 11.19 -18.54 -0.36
CA SER A 178 12.37 -19.20 -0.93
C SER A 178 12.57 -18.99 -2.44
N GLY A 179 11.52 -18.56 -3.16
CA GLY A 179 11.54 -18.39 -4.62
C GLY A 179 11.44 -19.71 -5.40
N GLY A 180 11.24 -20.82 -4.70
CA GLY A 180 10.98 -22.11 -5.32
C GLY A 180 9.60 -22.13 -6.00
N ARG A 181 9.55 -22.73 -7.20
CA ARG A 181 8.32 -22.75 -8.02
C ARG A 181 7.14 -23.40 -7.29
N ASN A 182 7.39 -24.45 -6.49
CA ASN A 182 6.33 -25.16 -5.78
C ASN A 182 5.92 -24.45 -4.48
N GLU A 183 6.66 -23.41 -4.11
CA GLU A 183 6.49 -22.61 -2.90
C GLU A 183 5.73 -21.30 -3.17
N ASP A 184 5.52 -20.95 -4.46
CA ASP A 184 4.80 -19.76 -4.96
C ASP A 184 3.28 -19.76 -4.68
N VAL A 185 2.82 -20.34 -3.57
CA VAL A 185 1.38 -20.44 -3.27
C VAL A 185 0.76 -19.10 -2.93
N ILE A 186 1.44 -18.23 -2.17
CA ILE A 186 0.91 -16.93 -1.76
C ILE A 186 0.68 -16.03 -2.98
N ILE A 187 1.67 -15.90 -3.86
CA ILE A 187 1.54 -15.05 -5.06
C ILE A 187 0.42 -15.54 -5.99
N ARG A 188 0.25 -16.87 -6.10
CA ARG A 188 -0.83 -17.49 -6.88
C ARG A 188 -2.21 -17.24 -6.28
N LEU A 189 -2.34 -17.30 -4.96
CA LEU A 189 -3.62 -16.99 -4.30
C LEU A 189 -3.96 -15.50 -4.43
N LEU A 190 -2.96 -14.61 -4.42
CA LEU A 190 -3.12 -13.18 -4.74
C LEU A 190 -3.43 -12.91 -6.23
N ASP A 191 -3.16 -13.87 -7.13
CA ASP A 191 -3.60 -13.87 -8.54
C ASP A 191 -5.07 -14.26 -8.71
N SER A 192 -5.71 -14.85 -7.70
CA SER A 192 -7.11 -15.26 -7.80
C SER A 192 -8.03 -14.06 -8.03
N LYS A 193 -9.00 -14.22 -8.92
CA LYS A 193 -10.09 -13.24 -9.14
C LYS A 193 -11.18 -13.34 -8.06
N ASP A 194 -11.15 -14.38 -7.23
CA ASP A 194 -12.12 -14.56 -6.16
C ASP A 194 -11.81 -13.67 -4.95
N VAL A 195 -12.77 -12.84 -4.56
CA VAL A 195 -12.65 -11.90 -3.43
C VAL A 195 -12.38 -12.65 -2.12
N LYS A 196 -13.01 -13.80 -1.90
CA LYS A 196 -12.85 -14.57 -0.65
C LYS A 196 -11.46 -15.19 -0.54
N THR A 197 -10.87 -15.60 -1.66
CA THR A 197 -9.50 -16.11 -1.74
C THR A 197 -8.49 -15.01 -1.41
N ASN A 198 -8.65 -13.82 -2.00
CA ASN A 198 -7.81 -12.67 -1.67
C ASN A 198 -7.94 -12.25 -0.20
N ASN A 199 -9.17 -12.19 0.32
CA ASN A 199 -9.43 -11.85 1.73
C ASN A 199 -8.71 -12.82 2.67
N ALA A 200 -8.85 -14.13 2.45
CA ALA A 200 -8.17 -15.14 3.24
C ALA A 200 -6.64 -15.05 3.15
N THR A 201 -6.12 -14.76 1.95
CA THR A 201 -4.67 -14.66 1.71
C THR A 201 -4.07 -13.42 2.37
N LEU A 202 -4.75 -12.29 2.30
CA LEU A 202 -4.33 -11.07 3.00
C LEU A 202 -4.44 -11.23 4.51
N HIS A 203 -5.44 -11.95 5.02
CA HIS A 203 -5.55 -12.25 6.46
C HIS A 203 -4.40 -13.14 6.93
N LEU A 204 -4.06 -14.17 6.15
CA LEU A 204 -2.88 -14.99 6.40
C LEU A 204 -1.62 -14.13 6.47
N LEU A 205 -1.37 -13.29 5.47
CA LEU A 205 -0.19 -12.42 5.44
C LEU A 205 -0.16 -11.45 6.62
N HIS A 206 -1.27 -10.76 6.88
CA HIS A 206 -1.41 -9.84 8.01
C HIS A 206 -1.10 -10.55 9.34
N ASN A 207 -1.72 -11.72 9.60
CA ASN A 207 -1.51 -12.45 10.85
C ASN A 207 -0.08 -12.99 10.99
N VAL A 208 0.51 -13.46 9.89
CA VAL A 208 1.88 -13.98 9.90
C VAL A 208 2.89 -12.87 10.16
N VAL A 209 2.65 -11.62 9.80
CA VAL A 209 3.63 -10.53 10.03
C VAL A 209 3.28 -9.61 11.19
N ARG A 210 2.08 -9.75 11.77
CA ARG A 210 1.62 -8.95 12.90
C ARG A 210 2.61 -8.98 14.06
N ASP A 211 2.88 -7.82 14.63
CA ASP A 211 3.76 -7.61 15.79
C ASP A 211 5.17 -8.20 15.62
N SER A 212 5.67 -8.34 14.39
CA SER A 212 6.96 -8.98 14.11
C SER A 212 7.80 -8.25 13.06
N GLY A 213 8.71 -7.41 13.55
CA GLY A 213 9.67 -6.69 12.71
C GLY A 213 10.60 -7.63 11.90
N SER A 214 10.94 -8.81 12.43
CA SER A 214 11.76 -9.79 11.70
C SER A 214 11.02 -10.37 10.49
N ARG A 215 9.74 -10.72 10.65
CA ARG A 215 8.90 -11.24 9.55
C ARG A 215 8.55 -10.16 8.53
N LEU A 216 8.27 -8.93 8.98
CA LEU A 216 8.14 -7.77 8.10
C LEU A 216 9.40 -7.55 7.26
N LYS A 217 10.59 -7.61 7.87
CA LYS A 217 11.85 -7.49 7.15
C LYS A 217 12.06 -8.62 6.13
N ARG A 218 11.62 -9.84 6.42
CA ARG A 218 11.67 -10.97 5.46
C ARG A 218 10.81 -10.71 4.22
N LEU A 219 9.70 -9.97 4.33
CA LEU A 219 8.88 -9.58 3.18
C LEU A 219 9.62 -8.67 2.18
N LEU A 220 10.73 -8.05 2.57
CA LEU A 220 11.56 -7.23 1.67
C LEU A 220 12.55 -8.08 0.82
N SER A 221 12.46 -9.40 0.87
CA SER A 221 13.14 -10.28 -0.09
C SER A 221 12.55 -10.16 -1.51
N GLU A 222 13.28 -10.61 -2.54
CA GLU A 222 12.83 -10.55 -3.93
C GLU A 222 11.42 -11.15 -4.14
N SER A 223 11.17 -12.34 -3.58
CA SER A 223 9.85 -12.99 -3.60
C SER A 223 8.77 -12.16 -2.89
N GLY A 224 9.10 -11.61 -1.72
CA GLY A 224 8.16 -10.82 -0.92
C GLY A 224 7.82 -9.48 -1.58
N ILE A 225 8.78 -8.82 -2.24
CA ILE A 225 8.53 -7.60 -3.02
C ILE A 225 7.55 -7.87 -4.16
N ARG A 226 7.62 -9.03 -4.82
CA ARG A 226 6.61 -9.43 -5.82
C ARG A 226 5.20 -9.54 -5.22
N TRP A 227 5.08 -10.02 -3.98
CA TRP A 227 3.79 -10.09 -3.29
C TRP A 227 3.29 -8.68 -2.93
N LEU A 228 4.14 -7.85 -2.33
CA LEU A 228 3.80 -6.49 -1.92
C LEU A 228 3.42 -5.62 -3.12
N ALA A 229 4.18 -5.67 -4.22
CA ALA A 229 3.86 -4.96 -5.46
C ALA A 229 2.49 -5.41 -6.02
N LYS A 230 2.19 -6.71 -5.95
CA LYS A 230 0.91 -7.26 -6.39
C LYS A 230 -0.27 -6.79 -5.54
N ILE A 231 -0.09 -6.68 -4.23
CA ILE A 231 -1.09 -6.11 -3.32
C ILE A 231 -1.29 -4.63 -3.66
N LEU A 232 -0.20 -3.85 -3.75
CA LEU A 232 -0.26 -2.41 -4.09
C LEU A 232 -1.01 -2.16 -5.39
N ASN A 233 -0.68 -2.90 -6.46
CA ASN A 233 -1.28 -2.71 -7.79
C ASN A 233 -2.79 -3.04 -7.85
N ARG A 234 -3.37 -3.60 -6.78
CA ARG A 234 -4.81 -3.87 -6.67
C ARG A 234 -5.53 -2.95 -5.68
N MET A 235 -4.81 -2.06 -4.99
CA MET A 235 -5.42 -1.19 -3.98
C MET A 235 -6.47 -0.24 -4.57
N ASP A 236 -6.22 0.30 -5.77
CA ASP A 236 -7.18 1.18 -6.47
C ASP A 236 -8.46 0.41 -6.86
N GLU A 237 -8.35 -0.87 -7.26
CA GLU A 237 -9.51 -1.74 -7.50
C GLU A 237 -10.28 -2.01 -6.18
N TRP A 238 -9.56 -2.33 -5.11
CA TRP A 238 -10.17 -2.71 -3.84
C TRP A 238 -10.85 -1.57 -3.10
N VAL A 239 -10.36 -0.33 -3.23
CA VAL A 239 -11.03 0.85 -2.65
C VAL A 239 -12.38 1.11 -3.34
N GLU A 240 -12.47 0.86 -4.65
CA GLU A 240 -13.73 1.00 -5.39
C GLU A 240 -14.75 -0.09 -5.02
N LEU A 241 -14.29 -1.31 -4.76
CA LEU A 241 -15.14 -2.46 -4.43
C LEU A 241 -15.73 -2.41 -3.01
N GLN A 242 -15.16 -1.63 -2.08
CA GLN A 242 -15.63 -1.46 -0.70
C GLN A 242 -15.89 -2.79 0.06
N ASN A 243 -15.05 -3.80 -0.18
CA ASN A 243 -15.24 -5.16 0.32
C ASN A 243 -14.29 -5.55 1.48
N GLY A 244 -13.58 -4.59 2.07
CA GLY A 244 -12.65 -4.82 3.18
C GLY A 244 -11.21 -5.19 2.77
N LEU A 245 -10.96 -5.46 1.49
CA LEU A 245 -9.61 -5.84 1.01
C LEU A 245 -8.63 -4.67 1.07
N PHE A 246 -9.10 -3.44 0.82
CA PHE A 246 -8.27 -2.25 0.89
C PHE A 246 -7.75 -2.04 2.30
N GLU A 247 -8.62 -2.10 3.31
CA GLU A 247 -8.27 -1.89 4.71
C GLU A 247 -7.25 -2.95 5.19
N LEU A 248 -7.48 -4.21 4.79
CA LEU A 248 -6.59 -5.30 5.13
C LEU A 248 -5.22 -5.18 4.43
N GLY A 249 -5.20 -4.83 3.14
CA GLY A 249 -3.97 -4.53 2.41
C GLY A 249 -3.21 -3.36 3.03
N ALA A 250 -3.90 -2.25 3.32
CA ALA A 250 -3.34 -1.07 3.95
C ALA A 250 -2.77 -1.37 5.35
N SER A 251 -3.39 -2.25 6.14
CA SER A 251 -2.88 -2.64 7.46
C SER A 251 -1.49 -3.29 7.41
N ILE A 252 -1.18 -4.07 6.37
CA ILE A 252 0.14 -4.66 6.16
C ILE A 252 1.17 -3.56 5.91
N PHE A 253 0.86 -2.59 5.04
CA PHE A 253 1.76 -1.47 4.75
C PHE A 253 1.90 -0.50 5.92
N ASN A 254 0.84 -0.27 6.70
CA ASN A 254 0.91 0.49 7.94
C ASN A 254 1.88 -0.17 8.93
N SER A 255 1.85 -1.51 9.06
CA SER A 255 2.82 -2.24 9.90
C SER A 255 4.28 -2.06 9.42
N ILE A 256 4.49 -1.99 8.10
CA ILE A 256 5.80 -1.68 7.49
C ILE A 256 6.24 -0.24 7.80
N ILE A 257 5.32 0.73 7.72
CA ILE A 257 5.57 2.15 8.01
C ILE A 257 5.89 2.35 9.49
N GLU A 258 5.10 1.75 10.39
CA GLU A 258 5.30 1.78 11.84
C GLU A 258 6.65 1.16 12.23
N SER A 259 7.10 0.14 11.49
CA SER A 259 8.42 -0.47 11.65
C SER A 259 9.55 0.29 10.94
N SER A 260 9.28 1.45 10.34
CA SER A 260 10.25 2.28 9.60
C SER A 260 10.94 1.56 8.41
N LEU A 261 10.26 0.57 7.83
CA LEU A 261 10.77 -0.25 6.72
C LEU A 261 10.36 0.29 5.34
N HIS A 262 9.45 1.27 5.30
CA HIS A 262 8.96 1.85 4.04
C HIS A 262 10.02 2.50 3.14
N PRO A 263 11.17 3.05 3.62
CA PRO A 263 12.18 3.61 2.71
C PRO A 263 12.87 2.52 1.91
N GLU A 264 13.21 1.40 2.56
CA GLU A 264 13.79 0.22 1.91
C GLU A 264 12.79 -0.40 0.94
N LEU A 265 11.52 -0.54 1.34
CA LEU A 265 10.45 -1.00 0.45
C LEU A 265 10.30 -0.08 -0.78
N PHE A 266 10.31 1.25 -0.58
CA PHE A 266 10.17 2.21 -1.68
C PHE A 266 11.29 2.06 -2.71
N GLU A 267 12.54 1.87 -2.26
CA GLU A 267 13.68 1.61 -3.14
C GLU A 267 13.52 0.29 -3.91
N LEU A 268 13.14 -0.79 -3.21
CA LEU A 268 12.95 -2.12 -3.80
C LEU A 268 11.78 -2.20 -4.80
N LEU A 269 10.76 -1.36 -4.66
CA LEU A 269 9.66 -1.22 -5.62
C LEU A 269 10.03 -0.39 -6.86
N GLY A 270 11.23 0.19 -6.91
CA GLY A 270 11.73 0.98 -8.02
C GLY A 270 12.12 0.13 -9.23
N SER A 271 12.20 0.77 -10.40
CA SER A 271 12.69 0.17 -11.64
C SER A 271 13.61 1.16 -12.37
N THR A 272 14.56 0.67 -13.17
CA THR A 272 15.38 1.52 -14.04
C THR A 272 14.63 2.05 -15.26
N SER A 273 13.48 1.47 -15.60
CA SER A 273 12.69 1.85 -16.78
C SER A 273 11.72 3.00 -16.51
N GLU A 274 11.38 3.24 -15.24
CA GLU A 274 10.36 4.19 -14.82
C GLU A 274 10.95 5.19 -13.83
N VAL A 275 10.50 6.44 -13.90
CA VAL A 275 10.93 7.48 -12.95
C VAL A 275 10.36 7.22 -11.56
N ILE A 276 9.10 6.76 -11.53
CA ILE A 276 8.38 6.31 -10.35
C ILE A 276 7.39 5.24 -10.80
N THR A 277 7.35 4.11 -10.10
CA THR A 277 6.51 2.97 -10.47
C THR A 277 5.09 3.13 -9.91
N PRO A 278 4.07 2.46 -10.49
CA PRO A 278 2.72 2.45 -9.93
C PRO A 278 2.68 2.01 -8.47
N SER A 279 3.44 0.96 -8.11
CA SER A 279 3.53 0.48 -6.73
C SER A 279 4.14 1.53 -5.79
N GLN A 280 5.18 2.26 -6.22
CA GLN A 280 5.73 3.39 -5.46
C GLN A 280 4.71 4.50 -5.24
N THR A 281 3.92 4.86 -6.25
CA THR A 281 2.87 5.89 -6.09
C THR A 281 1.78 5.46 -5.10
N ILE A 282 1.37 4.20 -5.11
CA ILE A 282 0.35 3.69 -4.18
C ILE A 282 0.91 3.62 -2.75
N LEU A 283 2.18 3.23 -2.58
CA LEU A 283 2.84 3.28 -1.28
C LEU A 283 2.89 4.71 -0.72
N LEU A 284 3.16 5.72 -1.56
CA LEU A 284 3.12 7.12 -1.16
C LEU A 284 1.71 7.58 -0.75
N LYS A 285 0.64 7.10 -1.40
CA LYS A 285 -0.75 7.36 -0.97
C LYS A 285 -1.05 6.81 0.42
N ILE A 286 -0.60 5.57 0.68
CA ILE A 286 -0.76 4.95 2.01
C ILE A 286 0.04 5.75 3.05
N LEU A 287 1.27 6.15 2.72
CA LEU A 287 2.10 6.98 3.59
C LEU A 287 1.46 8.35 3.88
N ASP A 288 0.89 9.02 2.89
CA ASP A 288 0.17 10.29 3.07
C ASP A 288 -1.00 10.16 4.05
N SER A 289 -1.82 9.12 3.88
CA SER A 289 -2.90 8.78 4.79
C SER A 289 -2.39 8.50 6.21
N HIS A 290 -1.27 7.79 6.35
CA HIS A 290 -0.64 7.47 7.63
C HIS A 290 -0.12 8.74 8.35
N LEU A 291 0.61 9.59 7.63
CA LEU A 291 1.17 10.85 8.16
C LEU A 291 0.09 11.81 8.64
N THR A 292 -1.08 11.79 8.01
CA THR A 292 -2.21 12.65 8.39
C THR A 292 -3.00 12.10 9.59
N SER A 293 -3.06 10.78 9.76
CA SER A 293 -3.94 10.13 10.74
C SER A 293 -3.31 9.94 12.13
N THR A 294 -1.98 9.84 12.22
CA THR A 294 -1.31 9.40 13.46
C THR A 294 -0.44 10.52 14.05
N PRO A 295 -0.82 11.14 15.18
CA PRO A 295 -0.02 12.17 15.87
C PRO A 295 1.08 11.57 16.76
N SER A 296 1.72 10.46 16.37
CA SER A 296 2.78 9.85 17.17
C SER A 296 4.09 10.65 17.06
N SER A 297 4.93 10.58 18.09
CA SER A 297 6.31 11.06 18.00
C SER A 297 7.05 10.21 16.96
N PRO A 298 7.54 10.79 15.85
CA PRO A 298 8.15 10.02 14.78
C PRO A 298 9.47 9.39 15.24
N PRO A 299 9.86 8.25 14.64
CA PRO A 299 11.11 7.58 14.98
C PRO A 299 12.33 8.48 14.69
N SER A 300 13.42 8.26 15.44
CA SER A 300 14.72 8.91 15.23
C SER A 300 15.77 7.83 14.91
N PRO A 301 16.42 7.87 13.72
CA PRO A 301 16.32 8.87 12.67
C PRO A 301 14.97 8.87 11.93
N SER A 302 14.62 9.97 11.27
CA SER A 302 13.41 10.06 10.46
C SER A 302 13.49 9.10 9.26
N PRO A 303 12.55 8.15 9.14
CA PRO A 303 12.51 7.27 7.99
C PRO A 303 12.00 8.00 6.75
N HIS A 304 11.43 9.20 6.88
CA HIS A 304 10.86 9.95 5.75
C HIS A 304 11.89 10.76 4.95
N LEU A 305 13.18 10.71 5.36
CA LEU A 305 14.27 11.45 4.70
C LEU A 305 14.39 11.18 3.19
N PHE A 306 13.99 9.99 2.71
CA PHE A 306 14.01 9.64 1.27
C PHE A 306 13.09 10.52 0.40
N LEU A 307 12.10 11.21 1.00
CA LEU A 307 11.20 12.11 0.27
C LEU A 307 11.93 13.34 -0.31
N ILE A 308 13.01 13.80 0.32
CA ILE A 308 13.80 14.93 -0.16
C ILE A 308 14.48 14.61 -1.51
N PRO A 309 15.35 13.59 -1.63
CA PRO A 309 15.96 13.25 -2.91
C PRO A 309 14.91 12.82 -3.95
N LEU A 310 13.78 12.23 -3.53
CA LEU A 310 12.67 11.92 -4.43
C LEU A 310 12.06 13.20 -5.04
N LEU A 311 11.79 14.24 -4.24
CA LEU A 311 11.34 15.54 -4.75
C LEU A 311 12.31 16.09 -5.79
N HIS A 312 13.61 16.06 -5.51
CA HIS A 312 14.66 16.52 -6.41
C HIS A 312 14.64 15.78 -7.74
N ASN A 313 14.56 14.45 -7.70
CA ASN A 313 14.54 13.60 -8.90
C ASN A 313 13.30 13.88 -9.75
N LEU A 314 12.11 13.90 -9.14
CA LEU A 314 10.86 14.14 -9.87
C LEU A 314 10.80 15.58 -10.41
N ALA A 315 11.22 16.59 -9.62
CA ALA A 315 11.24 17.98 -10.05
C ALA A 315 12.21 18.20 -11.22
N ARG A 316 13.41 17.60 -11.17
CA ARG A 316 14.38 17.65 -12.26
C ARG A 316 13.81 17.01 -13.52
N TYR A 317 13.22 15.83 -13.40
CA TYR A 317 12.62 15.12 -14.53
C TYR A 317 11.50 15.95 -15.16
N THR A 318 10.56 16.44 -14.36
CA THR A 318 9.46 17.29 -14.82
C THR A 318 9.98 18.51 -15.58
N LYS A 319 10.92 19.26 -15.00
CA LYS A 319 11.48 20.45 -15.67
C LYS A 319 12.11 20.11 -17.02
N ILE A 320 12.87 19.02 -17.12
CA ILE A 320 13.48 18.61 -18.39
C ILE A 320 12.40 18.24 -19.41
N SER A 321 11.42 17.44 -18.98
CA SER A 321 10.35 16.94 -19.83
C SER A 321 9.47 18.07 -20.38
N ILE A 322 8.91 18.92 -19.50
CA ILE A 322 8.01 20.02 -19.95
C ILE A 322 8.75 21.08 -20.77
N ASN A 323 10.02 21.36 -20.48
CA ASN A 323 10.80 22.34 -21.25
C ASN A 323 11.28 21.79 -22.60
N SER A 324 11.25 20.46 -22.82
CA SER A 324 11.58 19.88 -24.13
C SER A 324 10.52 20.19 -25.19
N GLY A 325 9.29 20.52 -24.76
CA GLY A 325 8.14 20.72 -25.63
C GLY A 325 7.64 19.44 -26.31
N GLN A 326 8.20 18.28 -25.98
CA GLN A 326 7.75 16.97 -26.47
C GLN A 326 6.69 16.39 -25.54
N ASP A 327 5.78 15.60 -26.12
CA ASP A 327 4.84 14.82 -25.33
C ASP A 327 5.57 13.71 -24.56
N ASP A 328 5.21 13.53 -23.30
CA ASP A 328 5.85 12.56 -22.40
C ASP A 328 4.79 11.82 -21.59
N PRO A 329 4.45 10.58 -21.98
CA PRO A 329 3.37 9.81 -21.36
C PRO A 329 3.65 9.43 -19.90
N ARG A 330 4.87 9.67 -19.41
CA ARG A 330 5.27 9.42 -18.01
C ARG A 330 4.88 10.57 -17.08
N LEU A 331 4.60 11.76 -17.60
CA LEU A 331 4.31 12.96 -16.80
C LEU A 331 3.14 12.79 -15.82
N PRO A 332 2.00 12.15 -16.15
CA PRO A 332 0.91 11.95 -15.20
C PRO A 332 1.37 11.28 -13.90
N LYS A 333 2.16 10.20 -13.99
CA LYS A 333 2.67 9.48 -12.82
C LYS A 333 3.76 10.26 -12.07
N VAL A 334 4.60 10.99 -12.79
CA VAL A 334 5.59 11.89 -12.15
C VAL A 334 4.88 13.01 -11.39
N PHE A 335 3.82 13.60 -11.94
CA PHE A 335 3.02 14.62 -11.28
C PHE A 335 2.28 14.07 -10.07
N GLU A 336 1.69 12.88 -10.16
CA GLU A 336 1.10 12.17 -9.02
C GLU A 336 2.12 12.00 -7.89
N GLY A 337 3.32 11.52 -8.21
CA GLY A 337 4.43 11.42 -7.25
C GLY A 337 4.83 12.76 -6.63
N LEU A 338 4.92 13.83 -7.43
CA LEU A 338 5.26 15.17 -6.93
C LEU A 338 4.20 15.71 -5.97
N ILE A 339 2.91 15.50 -6.26
CA ILE A 339 1.81 15.90 -5.37
C ILE A 339 1.98 15.19 -4.02
N LEU A 340 2.08 13.86 -4.02
CA LEU A 340 2.20 13.06 -2.80
C LEU A 340 3.46 13.38 -2.00
N VAL A 341 4.59 13.65 -2.66
CA VAL A 341 5.82 14.07 -1.98
C VAL A 341 5.66 15.45 -1.36
N CYS A 342 5.05 16.41 -2.07
CA CYS A 342 4.80 17.75 -1.50
C CYS A 342 3.84 17.69 -0.30
N GLU A 343 2.82 16.81 -0.36
CA GLU A 343 1.86 16.58 0.73
C GLU A 343 2.54 15.94 1.94
N GLY A 344 3.31 14.87 1.74
CA GLY A 344 4.08 14.23 2.80
C GLY A 344 5.08 15.16 3.49
N LEU A 345 5.86 15.94 2.71
CA LEU A 345 6.78 16.94 3.26
C LEU A 345 6.04 18.05 4.04
N SER A 346 4.87 18.47 3.56
CA SER A 346 4.03 19.46 4.24
C SER A 346 3.45 18.91 5.54
N ALA A 347 2.96 17.67 5.55
CA ALA A 347 2.44 16.99 6.72
C ALA A 347 3.51 16.86 7.81
N ILE A 348 4.74 16.45 7.45
CA ILE A 348 5.89 16.40 8.36
C ILE A 348 6.22 17.80 8.89
N GLY A 349 6.26 18.81 8.03
CA GLY A 349 6.51 20.20 8.43
C GLY A 349 5.48 20.74 9.42
N LEU A 350 4.19 20.48 9.18
CA LEU A 350 3.09 20.85 10.07
C LEU A 350 3.13 20.07 11.39
N SER A 351 3.47 18.78 11.34
CA SER A 351 3.61 17.93 12.53
C SER A 351 4.74 18.44 13.44
N VAL A 352 5.90 18.78 12.87
CA VAL A 352 7.01 19.41 13.60
C VAL A 352 6.61 20.77 14.18
N GLN A 353 5.87 21.60 13.42
CA GLN A 353 5.40 22.88 13.92
C GLN A 353 4.41 22.71 15.09
N SER A 354 3.47 21.76 14.99
CA SER A 354 2.51 21.46 16.06
C SER A 354 3.21 21.10 17.38
N ARG A 355 4.26 20.28 17.33
CA ARG A 355 5.08 19.95 18.52
C ARG A 355 5.81 21.16 19.09
N ARG A 356 6.32 22.05 18.24
CA ARG A 356 6.94 23.32 18.68
C ARG A 356 5.94 24.21 19.39
N ASP A 357 4.74 24.36 18.84
CA ASP A 357 3.67 25.17 19.41
C ASP A 357 3.18 24.61 20.76
N ALA A 358 3.19 23.29 20.93
CA ALA A 358 2.87 22.61 22.19
C ALA A 358 3.95 22.75 23.27
N GLY A 359 5.13 23.32 22.95
CA GLY A 359 6.24 23.44 23.88
C GLY A 359 6.87 22.10 24.25
N GLU A 360 6.69 21.05 23.43
CA GLU A 360 7.40 19.80 23.59
C GLU A 360 8.88 20.10 23.39
N ASN A 361 9.62 20.20 24.50
CA ASN A 361 11.05 20.51 24.50
C ASN A 361 11.74 19.64 23.47
N LEU A 362 12.24 20.28 22.40
CA LEU A 362 13.17 19.74 21.42
C LEU A 362 14.36 19.21 22.23
N ARG A 363 14.31 17.94 22.64
CA ARG A 363 15.42 17.32 23.37
C ARG A 363 16.63 17.52 22.47
N GLU A 364 17.58 18.34 22.92
CA GLU A 364 18.78 18.79 22.18
C GLU A 364 19.73 17.63 21.77
N GLY A 365 19.27 16.37 21.79
CA GLY A 365 19.99 15.16 21.41
C GLY A 365 19.28 14.23 20.42
N LEU A 366 18.11 14.58 19.86
CA LEU A 366 17.40 13.79 18.82
C LEU A 366 17.82 14.19 17.39
N ASN A 367 19.13 14.29 17.15
CA ASN A 367 19.72 15.00 16.01
C ASN A 367 19.36 14.52 14.59
N ASN A 368 18.59 13.44 14.42
CA ASN A 368 18.29 12.87 13.11
C ASN A 368 16.79 12.61 12.84
N GLY A 369 15.87 13.06 13.73
CA GLY A 369 14.41 12.89 13.56
C GLY A 369 13.76 13.80 12.51
N ASP A 370 12.43 13.95 12.55
CA ASP A 370 11.69 14.81 11.61
C ASP A 370 12.09 16.29 11.73
N GLU A 371 12.50 16.73 12.93
CA GLU A 371 13.03 18.08 13.16
C GLU A 371 14.32 18.32 12.35
N TYR A 372 15.18 17.30 12.26
CA TYR A 372 16.39 17.35 11.43
C TYR A 372 16.03 17.33 9.94
N MET A 373 15.06 16.52 9.54
CA MET A 373 14.55 16.52 8.18
C MET A 373 13.99 17.90 7.79
N VAL A 374 13.20 18.56 8.64
CA VAL A 374 12.71 19.93 8.40
C VAL A 374 13.86 20.94 8.30
N LYS A 375 14.90 20.79 9.12
CA LYS A 375 16.10 21.61 8.98
C LYS A 375 16.79 21.40 7.62
N ASN A 376 16.88 20.17 7.14
CA ASN A 376 17.43 19.86 5.81
C ASN A 376 16.59 20.46 4.69
N MET A 377 15.25 20.34 4.77
CA MET A 377 14.33 20.96 3.80
C MET A 377 14.57 22.46 3.64
N LYS A 378 14.96 23.14 4.72
CA LYS A 378 15.23 24.59 4.78
C LYS A 378 16.67 24.98 4.42
N SER A 379 17.54 24.00 4.16
CA SER A 379 18.96 24.24 3.86
C SER A 379 19.13 25.05 2.57
N LYS A 380 20.13 25.93 2.55
CA LYS A 380 20.58 26.62 1.32
C LYS A 380 21.38 25.71 0.38
N ASP A 381 21.86 24.56 0.88
CA ASP A 381 22.53 23.56 0.05
C ASP A 381 21.51 22.93 -0.89
N GLU A 382 21.66 23.16 -2.19
CA GLU A 382 20.76 22.66 -3.23
C GLU A 382 20.65 21.13 -3.26
N SER A 383 21.60 20.39 -2.68
CA SER A 383 21.51 18.93 -2.60
C SER A 383 20.61 18.42 -1.46
N GLN A 384 20.30 19.28 -0.48
CA GLN A 384 19.55 18.91 0.74
C GLN A 384 18.26 19.73 0.90
N GLY A 385 18.29 21.00 0.50
CA GLY A 385 17.17 21.93 0.58
C GLY A 385 16.13 21.70 -0.49
N VAL A 386 14.87 22.00 -0.18
CA VAL A 386 13.75 21.86 -1.13
C VAL A 386 13.23 23.21 -1.64
N VAL A 387 13.58 24.33 -0.98
CA VAL A 387 13.05 25.67 -1.30
C VAL A 387 13.34 26.09 -2.75
N LYS A 388 14.62 26.07 -3.16
CA LYS A 388 15.01 26.44 -4.54
C LYS A 388 14.44 25.49 -5.61
N PRO A 389 14.56 24.15 -5.48
CA PRO A 389 13.91 23.22 -6.40
C PRO A 389 12.42 23.46 -6.56
N SER A 390 11.71 23.74 -5.45
CA SER A 390 10.29 24.07 -5.45
C SER A 390 9.99 25.35 -6.23
N ILE A 391 10.75 26.44 -6.04
CA ILE A 391 10.56 27.69 -6.79
C ILE A 391 10.83 27.49 -8.28
N ASP A 392 11.91 26.78 -8.62
CA ASP A 392 12.28 26.53 -10.00
C ASP A 392 11.25 25.65 -10.73
N LEU A 393 10.74 24.62 -10.04
CA LEU A 393 9.66 23.78 -10.56
C LEU A 393 8.37 24.60 -10.74
N LEU A 394 8.02 25.41 -9.73
CA LEU A 394 6.84 26.28 -9.76
C LEU A 394 6.86 27.23 -10.96
N ARG A 395 8.03 27.80 -11.28
CA ARG A 395 8.22 28.66 -12.45
C ARG A 395 7.95 27.94 -13.77
N SER A 396 8.47 26.72 -13.93
CA SER A 396 8.21 25.92 -15.14
C SER A 396 6.74 25.49 -15.23
N LEU A 397 6.11 25.14 -14.10
CA LEU A 397 4.70 24.78 -14.06
C LEU A 397 3.76 25.97 -14.32
N ASP A 398 4.12 27.19 -13.93
CA ASP A 398 3.28 28.37 -14.22
C ASP A 398 3.21 28.68 -15.72
N THR A 399 4.25 28.31 -16.47
CA THR A 399 4.25 28.38 -17.94
C THR A 399 3.48 27.21 -18.55
N PHE A 400 3.68 26.00 -18.01
CA PHE A 400 3.09 24.76 -18.55
C PHE A 400 1.58 24.65 -18.28
N PHE A 401 1.12 25.11 -17.11
CA PHE A 401 -0.28 25.19 -16.72
C PHE A 401 -0.70 26.67 -16.61
N PRO A 402 -0.96 27.35 -17.74
CA PRO A 402 -1.37 28.75 -17.72
C PRO A 402 -2.68 28.94 -16.96
N ARG A 403 -2.77 30.06 -16.23
CA ARG A 403 -3.96 30.43 -15.45
C ARG A 403 -5.15 30.70 -16.37
N ILE A 404 -6.35 30.30 -15.94
CA ILE A 404 -7.61 30.69 -16.59
C ILE A 404 -8.39 31.60 -15.65
N ASN A 405 -8.54 32.87 -16.04
CA ASN A 405 -9.36 33.83 -15.31
C ASN A 405 -10.70 34.02 -16.04
N PRO A 406 -11.84 33.59 -15.47
CA PRO A 406 -13.14 33.63 -16.14
C PRO A 406 -13.65 35.03 -16.40
N ARG A 407 -13.10 36.02 -15.69
CA ARG A 407 -13.49 37.42 -15.87
C ARG A 407 -12.89 38.02 -17.12
N ILE A 408 -11.80 37.45 -17.64
CA ILE A 408 -11.08 37.96 -18.80
C ILE A 408 -11.55 37.18 -20.03
N GLN A 409 -12.22 37.86 -20.96
CA GLN A 409 -12.49 37.32 -22.30
C GLN A 409 -11.17 37.22 -23.06
N SER A 410 -10.45 36.12 -22.87
CA SER A 410 -9.14 35.93 -23.48
C SER A 410 -9.29 35.61 -24.97
N THR A 411 -8.75 36.48 -25.82
CA THR A 411 -8.61 36.26 -27.28
C THR A 411 -7.38 35.45 -27.64
N ALA A 412 -6.57 35.06 -26.65
CA ALA A 412 -5.36 34.26 -26.86
C ALA A 412 -5.70 32.80 -27.13
N THR A 413 -5.10 32.23 -28.18
CA THR A 413 -5.11 30.79 -28.46
C THR A 413 -4.32 30.07 -27.37
N ILE A 414 -4.98 29.69 -26.28
CA ILE A 414 -4.39 28.82 -25.25
C ILE A 414 -4.25 27.44 -25.88
N THR A 415 -3.03 26.90 -25.96
CA THR A 415 -2.85 25.49 -26.32
C THR A 415 -3.57 24.65 -25.27
N PRO A 416 -4.59 23.86 -25.66
CA PRO A 416 -5.34 23.10 -24.68
C PRO A 416 -4.41 22.08 -24.02
N ILE A 417 -4.37 22.12 -22.69
CA ILE A 417 -3.73 21.08 -21.88
C ILE A 417 -4.48 19.77 -22.18
N SER A 418 -3.74 18.67 -22.36
CA SER A 418 -4.35 17.35 -22.51
C SER A 418 -5.31 17.06 -21.35
N GLU A 419 -6.49 16.49 -21.62
CA GLU A 419 -7.46 16.15 -20.56
C GLU A 419 -6.86 15.21 -19.50
N GLU A 420 -5.86 14.39 -19.86
CA GLU A 420 -5.11 13.54 -18.92
C GLU A 420 -4.25 14.33 -17.94
N LEU A 421 -3.78 15.52 -18.32
CA LEU A 421 -2.92 16.37 -17.50
C LEU A 421 -3.70 17.38 -16.65
N LYS A 422 -4.97 17.61 -16.99
CA LYS A 422 -5.86 18.56 -16.31
C LYS A 422 -6.00 18.32 -14.80
N PRO A 423 -6.08 17.07 -14.28
CA PRO A 423 -6.13 16.82 -12.83
C PRO A 423 -4.90 17.32 -12.06
N PHE A 424 -3.76 17.51 -12.75
CA PHE A 424 -2.48 17.88 -12.15
C PHE A 424 -2.23 19.40 -12.13
N SER A 425 -3.17 20.23 -12.59
CA SER A 425 -3.12 21.70 -12.45
C SER A 425 -2.96 22.15 -11.00
N ASN A 426 -3.39 21.31 -10.06
CA ASN A 426 -3.30 21.52 -8.61
C ASN A 426 -1.86 21.42 -8.06
N LEU A 427 -0.90 20.89 -8.83
CA LEU A 427 0.48 20.75 -8.37
C LEU A 427 1.11 22.09 -7.93
N LYS A 428 0.79 23.21 -8.61
CA LYS A 428 1.22 24.56 -8.20
C LYS A 428 0.79 24.87 -6.75
N ARG A 429 -0.43 24.48 -6.37
CA ARG A 429 -0.99 24.69 -5.02
C ARG A 429 -0.18 23.90 -3.99
N ASN A 430 0.12 22.63 -4.25
CA ASN A 430 0.89 21.79 -3.32
C ASN A 430 2.31 22.36 -3.08
N ILE A 431 2.97 22.87 -4.11
CA ILE A 431 4.30 23.49 -3.98
C ILE A 431 4.21 24.80 -3.17
N VAL A 432 3.23 25.65 -3.46
CA VAL A 432 3.01 26.91 -2.73
C VAL A 432 2.67 26.64 -1.26
N GLN A 433 1.88 25.59 -0.98
CA GLN A 433 1.58 25.14 0.38
C GLN A 433 2.85 24.72 1.12
N LEU A 434 3.70 23.87 0.52
CA LEU A 434 4.96 23.45 1.11
C LEU A 434 5.86 24.65 1.43
N LEU A 435 6.02 25.60 0.50
CA LEU A 435 6.77 26.83 0.73
C LEU A 435 6.16 27.66 1.87
N GLY A 436 4.82 27.74 1.93
CA GLY A 436 4.10 28.42 3.00
C GLY A 436 4.36 27.82 4.38
N VAL A 437 4.38 26.48 4.47
CA VAL A 437 4.73 25.74 5.70
C VAL A 437 6.18 26.02 6.11
N LEU A 438 7.14 25.90 5.20
CA LEU A 438 8.56 26.07 5.50
C LEU A 438 8.93 27.50 5.91
N THR A 439 8.22 28.50 5.36
CA THR A 439 8.47 29.92 5.61
C THR A 439 7.89 30.41 6.94
N PHE A 440 6.94 29.69 7.53
CA PHE A 440 6.30 30.13 8.78
C PHE A 440 7.35 30.31 9.89
N GLU A 441 7.39 31.51 10.45
CA GLU A 441 8.34 31.95 11.50
C GLU A 441 9.83 31.70 11.18
N ASP A 442 10.19 31.68 9.89
CA ASP A 442 11.56 31.45 9.44
C ASP A 442 11.98 32.45 8.35
N THR A 443 12.62 33.54 8.76
CA THR A 443 13.07 34.60 7.85
C THR A 443 14.18 34.13 6.91
N SER A 444 14.97 33.12 7.28
CA SER A 444 16.04 32.57 6.43
C SER A 444 15.46 31.89 5.19
N VAL A 445 14.35 31.15 5.35
CA VAL A 445 13.60 30.59 4.21
C VAL A 445 12.99 31.72 3.38
N GLY A 446 12.41 32.74 4.02
CA GLY A 446 11.88 33.91 3.32
C GLY A 446 12.94 34.66 2.51
N ASP A 447 14.18 34.72 3.00
CA ASP A 447 15.32 35.30 2.30
C ASP A 447 15.73 34.46 1.09
N GLN A 448 15.75 33.12 1.21
CA GLN A 448 16.00 32.22 0.08
C GLN A 448 14.94 32.40 -1.02
N VAL A 449 13.66 32.50 -0.65
CA VAL A 449 12.58 32.74 -1.61
C VAL A 449 12.79 34.07 -2.35
N ARG A 450 13.24 35.12 -1.65
CA ARG A 450 13.60 36.42 -2.25
C ARG A 450 14.80 36.30 -3.20
N GLU A 451 15.87 35.63 -2.76
CA GLU A 451 17.12 35.42 -3.52
C GLU A 451 16.87 34.68 -4.85
N HIS A 452 15.80 33.87 -4.92
CA HIS A 452 15.39 33.14 -6.14
C HIS A 452 14.20 33.77 -6.89
N GLU A 453 13.90 35.05 -6.63
CA GLU A 453 12.78 35.78 -7.26
C GLU A 453 11.42 35.08 -7.09
N GLY A 454 11.27 34.30 -6.03
CA GLY A 454 10.06 33.53 -5.75
C GLY A 454 8.92 34.38 -5.20
N ILE A 455 9.20 35.55 -4.61
CA ILE A 455 8.18 36.44 -4.04
C ILE A 455 7.22 36.92 -5.13
N GLN A 456 7.75 37.43 -6.23
CA GLN A 456 6.96 37.92 -7.37
C GLN A 456 6.16 36.77 -8.01
N LEU A 457 6.77 35.59 -8.13
CA LEU A 457 6.12 34.40 -8.66
C LEU A 457 4.94 33.96 -7.78
N ILE A 458 5.09 33.94 -6.46
CA ILE A 458 4.00 33.54 -5.55
C ILE A 458 2.91 34.64 -5.50
N LEU A 459 3.27 35.92 -5.60
CA LEU A 459 2.31 37.02 -5.69
C LEU A 459 1.42 36.90 -6.94
N SER A 460 1.96 36.50 -8.11
CA SER A 460 1.16 36.31 -9.33
C SER A 460 0.16 35.14 -9.21
N MET A 461 0.39 34.22 -8.27
CA MET A 461 -0.52 33.12 -7.96
C MET A 461 -1.67 33.51 -7.02
N THR A 462 -1.76 34.78 -6.62
CA THR A 462 -2.92 35.30 -5.85
C THR A 462 -4.10 35.71 -6.73
N GLU A 463 -3.95 35.59 -8.06
CA GLU A 463 -5.01 35.76 -9.04
C GLU A 463 -5.95 34.54 -9.09
N ILE A 464 -7.14 34.74 -9.65
CA ILE A 464 -8.11 33.66 -9.84
C ILE A 464 -7.62 32.73 -10.95
N ASP A 465 -7.61 31.43 -10.67
CA ASP A 465 -7.32 30.36 -11.64
C ASP A 465 -8.42 29.30 -11.55
N GLU A 466 -9.28 29.20 -12.56
CA GLU A 466 -10.36 28.19 -12.62
C GLU A 466 -9.83 26.76 -12.63
N ASN A 467 -8.64 26.55 -13.18
CA ASN A 467 -8.02 25.22 -13.19
C ASN A 467 -7.46 24.84 -11.82
N ASN A 468 -7.29 25.79 -10.89
CA ASN A 468 -6.76 25.54 -9.56
C ASN A 468 -7.44 26.46 -8.52
N PRO A 469 -8.70 26.15 -8.14
CA PRO A 469 -9.54 27.05 -7.36
C PRO A 469 -8.99 27.43 -5.98
N TYR A 470 -8.08 26.62 -5.41
CA TYR A 470 -7.52 26.82 -4.08
C TYR A 470 -6.10 27.42 -4.09
N LEU A 471 -5.48 27.60 -5.26
CA LEU A 471 -4.12 28.14 -5.37
C LEU A 471 -4.00 29.51 -4.71
N ARG A 472 -5.01 30.36 -4.92
CA ARG A 472 -5.03 31.73 -4.44
C ARG A 472 -4.92 31.81 -2.92
N GLU A 473 -5.70 31.00 -2.21
CA GLU A 473 -5.76 31.00 -0.74
C GLU A 473 -4.43 30.54 -0.16
N HIS A 474 -3.83 29.49 -0.72
CA HIS A 474 -2.49 29.03 -0.33
C HIS A 474 -1.41 30.05 -0.67
N ALA A 475 -1.50 30.74 -1.81
CA ALA A 475 -0.58 31.81 -2.18
C ALA A 475 -0.66 33.00 -1.22
N LEU A 476 -1.88 33.43 -0.85
CA LEU A 476 -2.08 34.49 0.14
C LEU A 476 -1.49 34.13 1.51
N LEU A 477 -1.69 32.89 1.96
CA LEU A 477 -1.10 32.40 3.21
C LEU A 477 0.44 32.38 3.13
N CYS A 478 0.99 31.90 2.01
CA CYS A 478 2.43 31.86 1.77
C CYS A 478 3.02 33.28 1.76
N VAL A 479 2.39 34.24 1.08
CA VAL A 479 2.80 35.67 1.10
C VAL A 479 2.76 36.23 2.52
N ARG A 480 1.69 35.96 3.29
CA ARG A 480 1.60 36.40 4.69
C ARG A 480 2.79 35.86 5.50
N ASN A 481 3.16 34.59 5.31
CA ASN A 481 4.31 33.99 6.00
C ASN A 481 5.64 34.58 5.53
N LEU A 482 5.82 34.80 4.23
CA LEU A 482 7.01 35.45 3.65
C LEU A 482 7.25 36.86 4.19
N MET A 483 6.19 37.59 4.51
CA MET A 483 6.27 38.96 5.04
C MET A 483 6.37 39.00 6.57
N LEU A 484 5.97 37.94 7.27
CA LEU A 484 5.95 37.90 8.73
C LEU A 484 7.36 38.11 9.28
N ASN A 485 7.55 39.17 10.07
CA ASN A 485 8.83 39.53 10.68
C ASN A 485 10.02 39.65 9.70
N ASN A 486 9.76 39.91 8.41
CA ASN A 486 10.80 40.05 7.38
C ASN A 486 10.70 41.40 6.64
N PRO A 487 11.34 42.48 7.16
CA PRO A 487 11.31 43.81 6.53
C PRO A 487 11.91 43.84 5.12
N SER A 488 12.92 43.01 4.85
CA SER A 488 13.56 42.93 3.54
C SER A 488 12.62 42.38 2.47
N ASN A 489 11.76 41.41 2.83
CA ASN A 489 10.69 40.94 1.97
C ASN A 489 9.57 41.99 1.80
N GLN A 490 9.19 42.68 2.88
CA GLN A 490 8.19 43.75 2.82
C GLN A 490 8.62 44.91 1.90
N ALA A 491 9.93 45.22 1.87
CA ALA A 491 10.49 46.24 1.00
C ALA A 491 10.27 45.93 -0.49
N ILE A 492 10.24 44.66 -0.91
CA ILE A 492 9.93 44.26 -2.29
C ILE A 492 8.52 44.72 -2.67
N ILE A 493 7.53 44.48 -1.80
CA ILE A 493 6.14 44.92 -2.04
C ILE A 493 6.06 46.46 -2.01
N GLN A 494 6.78 47.13 -1.10
CA GLN A 494 6.83 48.59 -1.04
C GLN A 494 7.44 49.22 -2.31
N GLN A 495 8.33 48.51 -3.00
CA GLN A 495 8.92 48.97 -4.26
C GLN A 495 7.99 48.75 -5.47
N MET A 496 7.02 47.84 -5.37
CA MET A 496 6.03 47.62 -6.43
C MET A 496 5.10 48.83 -6.57
N ASN A 497 4.80 49.22 -7.80
CA ASN A 497 3.84 50.28 -8.09
C ASN A 497 2.52 49.67 -8.55
N PRO A 498 1.38 50.10 -7.97
CA PRO A 498 0.09 49.64 -8.45
C PRO A 498 -0.10 50.11 -9.91
N VAL A 499 -0.48 49.18 -10.78
CA VAL A 499 -0.76 49.47 -12.20
C VAL A 499 -2.25 49.72 -12.47
N GLY A 500 -3.12 49.26 -11.56
CA GLY A 500 -4.57 49.44 -11.65
C GLY A 500 -5.32 48.59 -10.63
N VAL A 501 -6.65 48.58 -10.71
CA VAL A 501 -7.54 47.70 -9.93
C VAL A 501 -8.40 46.93 -10.91
N LEU A 502 -8.47 45.61 -10.75
CA LEU A 502 -9.32 44.78 -11.60
C LEU A 502 -10.79 45.02 -11.26
N SER A 503 -11.58 45.32 -12.30
CA SER A 503 -13.03 45.45 -12.21
C SER A 503 -13.64 44.13 -11.69
N PRO A 504 -14.51 44.19 -10.67
CA PRO A 504 -15.19 43.00 -10.15
C PRO A 504 -16.09 42.31 -11.18
N GLU A 505 -16.62 43.06 -12.15
CA GLU A 505 -17.64 42.60 -13.10
C GLU A 505 -17.05 41.91 -14.32
N ASN A 506 -15.97 42.45 -14.88
CA ASN A 506 -15.42 42.04 -16.18
C ASN A 506 -13.89 41.88 -16.18
N GLY A 507 -13.23 41.94 -15.01
CA GLY A 507 -11.77 41.75 -14.91
C GLY A 507 -10.93 42.82 -15.61
N GLU A 508 -11.54 43.91 -16.09
CA GLU A 508 -10.84 44.99 -16.78
C GLU A 508 -9.91 45.75 -15.81
N LEU A 509 -8.70 46.08 -16.26
CA LEU A 509 -7.75 46.85 -15.46
C LEU A 509 -8.16 48.32 -15.42
N LEU A 510 -8.79 48.74 -14.33
CA LEU A 510 -9.17 50.13 -14.08
C LEU A 510 -7.99 50.93 -13.53
N PRO A 511 -7.95 52.27 -13.69
CA PRO A 511 -6.91 53.12 -13.12
C PRO A 511 -6.80 52.95 -11.60
N VAL A 512 -5.60 53.17 -11.06
CA VAL A 512 -5.38 53.14 -9.61
C VAL A 512 -6.23 54.22 -8.94
N PRO A 513 -7.12 53.87 -7.99
CA PRO A 513 -7.89 54.84 -7.22
C PRO A 513 -6.96 55.84 -6.54
N GLU A 514 -7.33 57.12 -6.48
CA GLU A 514 -6.50 58.19 -5.86
C GLU A 514 -6.03 57.84 -4.44
N LYS A 515 -6.88 57.13 -3.68
CA LYS A 515 -6.57 56.64 -2.32
C LYS A 515 -5.47 55.57 -2.25
N MET A 516 -5.13 54.92 -3.35
CA MET A 516 -4.13 53.86 -3.47
C MET A 516 -2.86 54.30 -4.20
N LYS A 517 -2.83 55.53 -4.73
CA LYS A 517 -1.62 56.10 -5.31
C LYS A 517 -0.64 56.40 -4.18
N LYS A 518 0.63 56.02 -4.35
CA LYS A 518 1.71 56.43 -3.44
C LYS A 518 1.76 57.95 -3.44
N LYS A 519 1.67 58.54 -2.26
CA LYS A 519 1.78 60.00 -2.05
C LYS A 519 3.22 60.46 -2.16
#